data_AF-R9KMC8-F1
#
_entry.id   AF-R9KMC8-F1
#
_cell.length_a   1.000
_cell.length_b   1.000
_cell.length_c   1.000
_cell.angle_alpha   90.00
_cell.angle_beta   90.00
_cell.angle_gamma   90.00
#
_symmetry.space_group_name_H-M   'P 1'
#
loop_
_entity.id
_entity.type
_entity.pdbx_description
1 polymer ?
#
loop_
_entity_poly.entity_id
_entity_poly.type
_entity_poly.pdbx_seq_one_letter_code
_entity_poly.pdbx_strand_id
1 'polypeptide(L)'
;MRFGEIYRRCKDNYLEINIICNDVLGMLDNYEEKLKTAEILDTYNMQQNLNKILQSLKVCIDERLGDIEYFNTSSNDLARVIINDNLTLKQKADSAGRIKGKIDCIIQLYESLGQEEQEIGLDIKVPETDDITEFKKYIDGLEFVFTKCPFFQSNDASLKFKSVDIGSTWLIIGVACATIAAGSVLLNNIAAFIDKCIVIKSHKQTYLMQRQQIEKSNRDQKMKEEIIKYVEETYKISVENAIEDLEETTGYQLQDGDERGRVEQSFERLEKLLDKGMQIYTSIDSPPETKALFEPLEMHYLSIAEGLKRIEKKPDDGDKE
;
A
#
# COMPACT_ATOMS: atom_id res chain seq x y z
N MET A 1 -0.97 0.43 -8.12
CA MET A 1 0.47 0.52 -7.84
C MET A 1 0.89 1.98 -7.94
N ARG A 2 1.72 2.47 -7.03
CA ARG A 2 2.19 3.86 -7.06
C ARG A 2 3.50 3.99 -7.84
N PHE A 3 3.87 5.20 -8.29
CA PHE A 3 5.00 5.35 -9.20
C PHE A 3 6.34 4.98 -8.53
N GLY A 4 6.52 5.35 -7.26
CA GLY A 4 7.71 4.94 -6.48
C GLY A 4 7.89 3.42 -6.32
N GLU A 5 6.80 2.66 -6.28
CA GLU A 5 6.84 1.19 -6.21
C GLU A 5 7.27 0.57 -7.54
N ILE A 6 6.80 1.13 -8.66
CA ILE A 6 7.23 0.74 -10.01
C ILE A 6 8.72 1.04 -10.19
N TYR A 7 9.16 2.24 -9.80
CA TYR A 7 10.58 2.63 -9.81
C TYR A 7 11.43 1.65 -9.03
N ARG A 8 11.03 1.29 -7.81
CA ARG A 8 11.78 0.36 -6.98
C ARG A 8 11.96 -0.99 -7.62
N ARG A 9 10.88 -1.58 -8.11
CA ARG A 9 10.95 -2.88 -8.78
C ARG A 9 11.82 -2.81 -10.02
N CYS A 10 11.80 -1.71 -10.75
CA CYS A 10 12.72 -1.48 -11.86
C CYS A 10 14.18 -1.42 -11.38
N LYS A 11 14.47 -0.68 -10.30
CA LYS A 11 15.82 -0.52 -9.75
C LYS A 11 16.38 -1.82 -9.15
N ASP A 12 15.60 -2.52 -8.35
CA ASP A 12 15.99 -3.77 -7.68
C ASP A 12 16.33 -4.88 -8.68
N ASN A 13 15.63 -4.92 -9.81
CA ASN A 13 15.83 -5.93 -10.86
C ASN A 13 16.71 -5.40 -12.02
N TYR A 14 17.19 -4.16 -11.95
CA TYR A 14 17.91 -3.51 -13.04
C TYR A 14 19.16 -4.30 -13.44
N LEU A 15 19.98 -4.71 -12.46
CA LEU A 15 21.25 -5.38 -12.75
C LEU A 15 21.04 -6.69 -13.50
N GLU A 16 20.13 -7.54 -13.03
CA GLU A 16 19.81 -8.83 -13.65
C GLU A 16 19.24 -8.65 -15.06
N ILE A 17 18.24 -7.79 -15.21
CA ILE A 17 17.61 -7.53 -16.52
C ILE A 17 18.62 -6.91 -17.50
N ASN A 18 19.47 -6.00 -17.02
CA ASN A 18 20.50 -5.37 -17.83
C ASN A 18 21.55 -6.38 -18.30
N ILE A 19 21.97 -7.33 -17.46
CA ILE A 19 22.87 -8.42 -17.86
C ILE A 19 22.25 -9.23 -19.00
N ILE A 20 21.00 -9.69 -18.82
CA ILE A 20 20.31 -10.49 -19.85
C ILE A 20 20.15 -9.68 -21.15
N CYS A 21 19.80 -8.40 -21.06
CA CYS A 21 19.68 -7.53 -22.24
C CYS A 21 21.03 -7.32 -22.94
N ASN A 22 22.12 -7.15 -22.19
CA ASN A 22 23.46 -6.99 -22.77
C ASN A 22 23.98 -8.28 -23.40
N ASP A 23 23.61 -9.46 -22.87
CA ASP A 23 23.91 -10.74 -23.53
C ASP A 23 23.21 -10.84 -24.89
N VAL A 24 21.94 -10.42 -24.98
CA VAL A 24 21.20 -10.35 -26.24
C VAL A 24 21.85 -9.39 -27.23
N LEU A 25 22.22 -8.20 -26.79
CA LEU A 25 22.82 -7.17 -27.65
C LEU A 25 24.24 -7.56 -28.09
N GLY A 26 25.06 -8.10 -27.19
CA GLY A 26 26.41 -8.59 -27.50
C GLY A 26 26.40 -9.79 -28.46
N MET A 27 25.35 -10.62 -28.45
CA MET A 27 25.16 -11.66 -29.47
C MET A 27 24.90 -11.05 -30.86
N LEU A 28 24.16 -9.94 -30.95
CA LEU A 28 23.93 -9.24 -32.21
C LEU A 28 25.24 -8.63 -32.74
N ASP A 29 26.02 -7.95 -31.89
CA ASP A 29 27.29 -7.34 -32.28
C ASP A 29 28.27 -8.40 -32.82
N ASN A 30 28.40 -9.52 -32.12
CA ASN A 30 29.20 -10.66 -32.56
C ASN A 30 28.71 -11.27 -33.89
N TYR A 31 27.40 -11.23 -34.15
CA TYR A 31 26.84 -11.70 -35.41
C TYR A 31 27.10 -10.73 -36.57
N GLU A 32 26.93 -9.42 -36.34
CA GLU A 32 27.25 -8.38 -37.32
C GLU A 32 28.73 -8.40 -37.73
N GLU A 33 29.64 -8.74 -36.81
CA GLU A 33 31.06 -8.95 -37.14
C GLU A 33 31.30 -10.24 -37.97
N LYS A 34 30.57 -11.32 -37.68
CA LYS A 34 30.73 -12.65 -38.33
C LYS A 34 29.96 -12.80 -39.64
N LEU A 35 29.08 -11.85 -39.98
CA LEU A 35 28.20 -11.84 -41.15
C LEU A 35 28.94 -11.94 -42.51
N LYS A 36 30.27 -11.75 -42.52
CA LYS A 36 31.11 -11.90 -43.72
C LYS A 36 31.44 -13.36 -44.08
N THR A 37 31.26 -14.31 -43.14
CA THR A 37 31.71 -15.71 -43.32
C THR A 37 30.77 -16.77 -42.71
N ALA A 38 29.63 -16.39 -42.13
CA ALA A 38 28.77 -17.32 -41.38
C ALA A 38 28.00 -18.31 -42.27
N GLU A 39 27.99 -19.59 -41.87
CA GLU A 39 27.18 -20.64 -42.53
C GLU A 39 25.72 -20.63 -42.04
N ILE A 40 24.82 -21.29 -42.78
CA ILE A 40 23.39 -21.44 -42.42
C ILE A 40 23.24 -22.10 -41.03
N LEU A 41 24.08 -23.09 -40.72
CA LEU A 41 24.06 -23.80 -39.45
C LEU A 41 24.45 -22.89 -38.27
N ASP A 42 25.40 -21.97 -38.47
CA ASP A 42 25.79 -20.99 -37.46
C ASP A 42 24.65 -20.03 -37.13
N THR A 43 23.93 -19.59 -38.16
CA THR A 43 22.79 -18.69 -38.02
C THR A 43 21.65 -19.36 -37.24
N TYR A 44 21.35 -20.63 -37.54
CA TYR A 44 20.34 -21.42 -36.82
C TYR A 44 20.71 -21.60 -35.34
N ASN A 45 21.96 -21.99 -35.05
CA ASN A 45 22.43 -22.16 -33.68
C ASN A 45 22.37 -20.84 -32.88
N MET A 46 22.72 -19.72 -33.52
CA MET A 46 22.61 -18.39 -32.90
C MET A 46 21.17 -18.00 -32.63
N GLN A 47 20.22 -18.28 -33.55
CA GLN A 47 18.80 -18.05 -33.30
C GLN A 47 18.29 -18.85 -32.11
N GLN A 48 18.65 -20.13 -32.00
CA GLN A 48 18.25 -20.98 -30.87
C GLN A 48 18.82 -20.48 -29.54
N ASN A 49 20.08 -20.06 -29.52
CA ASN A 49 20.69 -19.48 -28.32
C ASN A 49 20.03 -18.15 -27.93
N LEU A 50 19.75 -17.28 -28.91
CA LEU A 50 19.05 -16.02 -28.66
C LEU A 50 17.64 -16.25 -28.11
N ASN A 51 16.89 -17.21 -28.65
CA ASN A 51 15.57 -17.57 -28.15
C ASN A 51 15.61 -18.02 -26.68
N LYS A 52 16.65 -18.75 -26.26
CA LYS A 52 16.82 -19.15 -24.86
C LYS A 52 17.05 -17.95 -23.94
N ILE A 53 17.90 -17.00 -24.34
CA ILE A 53 18.16 -15.80 -23.53
C ILE A 53 16.91 -14.91 -23.46
N LEU A 54 16.20 -14.75 -24.58
CA LEU A 54 14.93 -14.01 -24.60
C LEU A 54 13.84 -14.69 -23.75
N GLN A 55 13.84 -16.02 -23.68
CA GLN A 55 12.95 -16.75 -22.77
C GLN A 55 13.30 -16.47 -21.31
N SER A 56 14.59 -16.43 -20.94
CA SER A 56 15.02 -16.02 -19.60
C SER A 56 14.61 -14.58 -19.28
N LEU A 57 14.78 -13.66 -20.24
CA LEU A 57 14.31 -12.27 -20.09
C LEU A 57 12.80 -12.23 -19.85
N LYS A 58 12.02 -12.98 -20.63
CA LYS A 58 10.57 -13.03 -20.49
C LYS A 58 10.15 -13.51 -19.12
N VAL A 59 10.73 -14.61 -18.63
CA VAL A 59 10.45 -15.14 -17.30
C VAL A 59 10.76 -14.10 -16.23
N CYS A 60 11.93 -13.46 -16.30
CA CYS A 60 12.31 -12.40 -15.39
C CYS A 60 11.30 -11.24 -15.40
N ILE A 61 10.87 -10.77 -16.57
CA ILE A 61 9.88 -9.70 -16.68
C ILE A 61 8.52 -10.13 -16.12
N ASP A 62 8.04 -11.34 -16.43
CA ASP A 62 6.74 -11.82 -15.94
C ASP A 62 6.72 -11.97 -14.42
N GLU A 63 7.77 -12.56 -13.85
CA GLU A 63 7.88 -12.79 -12.41
C GLU A 63 8.11 -11.50 -11.63
N ARG A 64 8.89 -10.57 -12.17
CA ARG A 64 9.36 -9.38 -11.44
C ARG A 64 8.60 -8.11 -11.76
N LEU A 65 7.94 -8.01 -12.91
CA LEU A 65 7.27 -6.81 -13.42
C LEU A 65 5.92 -7.09 -14.12
N GLY A 66 5.45 -8.35 -14.19
CA GLY A 66 4.34 -8.77 -15.05
C GLY A 66 2.94 -8.31 -14.62
N ASP A 67 2.80 -7.76 -13.43
CA ASP A 67 1.59 -7.09 -12.94
C ASP A 67 1.57 -5.58 -13.25
N ILE A 68 2.67 -5.04 -13.78
CA ILE A 68 2.79 -3.64 -14.20
C ILE A 68 2.36 -3.52 -15.66
N GLU A 69 1.21 -2.89 -15.91
CA GLU A 69 0.61 -2.77 -17.24
C GLU A 69 1.58 -2.21 -18.31
N TYR A 70 2.46 -1.29 -17.90
CA TYR A 70 3.49 -0.71 -18.75
C TYR A 70 4.43 -1.75 -19.39
N PHE A 71 4.68 -2.87 -18.70
CA PHE A 71 5.55 -3.97 -19.16
C PHE A 71 4.79 -5.09 -19.89
N ASN A 72 3.47 -5.22 -19.71
CA ASN A 72 2.66 -6.27 -20.33
C ASN A 72 2.80 -6.33 -21.86
N THR A 73 2.79 -5.16 -22.51
CA THR A 73 2.96 -5.10 -23.97
C THR A 73 4.33 -5.63 -24.39
N SER A 74 5.39 -5.35 -23.61
CA SER A 74 6.74 -5.80 -23.90
C SER A 74 6.95 -7.28 -23.61
N SER A 75 6.33 -7.83 -22.56
CA SER A 75 6.34 -9.28 -22.30
C SER A 75 5.62 -10.05 -23.43
N ASN A 76 4.46 -9.55 -23.86
CA ASN A 76 3.71 -10.13 -24.98
C ASN A 76 4.49 -10.06 -26.29
N ASP A 77 5.22 -8.97 -26.53
CA ASP A 77 6.11 -8.81 -27.68
C ASP A 77 7.26 -9.83 -27.64
N LEU A 78 7.91 -10.02 -26.49
CA LEU A 78 8.91 -11.09 -26.31
C LEU A 78 8.34 -12.46 -26.65
N ALA A 79 7.14 -12.79 -26.17
CA ALA A 79 6.48 -14.07 -26.46
C ALA A 79 6.34 -14.31 -27.97
N ARG A 80 5.89 -13.28 -28.71
CA ARG A 80 5.73 -13.34 -30.17
C ARG A 80 7.07 -13.51 -30.88
N VAL A 81 8.09 -12.80 -30.41
CA VAL A 81 9.42 -12.77 -31.01
C VAL A 81 10.19 -14.08 -30.81
N ILE A 82 9.98 -14.74 -29.66
CA ILE A 82 10.58 -16.05 -29.34
C ILE A 82 10.05 -17.13 -30.30
N ILE A 83 8.74 -17.15 -30.55
CA ILE A 83 8.07 -18.20 -31.34
C ILE A 83 8.20 -17.98 -32.87
N ASN A 84 8.46 -16.74 -33.30
CA ASN A 84 8.54 -16.42 -34.72
C ASN A 84 9.97 -16.60 -35.27
N ASP A 85 10.20 -17.72 -35.96
CA ASP A 85 11.49 -18.04 -36.59
C ASP A 85 11.80 -17.19 -37.84
N ASN A 86 10.80 -16.49 -38.41
CA ASN A 86 11.00 -15.62 -39.57
C ASN A 86 11.58 -14.24 -39.20
N LEU A 87 11.74 -13.93 -37.91
CA LEU A 87 12.33 -12.67 -37.47
C LEU A 87 13.86 -12.71 -37.53
N THR A 88 14.46 -11.61 -37.94
CA THR A 88 15.91 -11.44 -37.93
C THR A 88 16.43 -11.34 -36.50
N LEU A 89 17.71 -11.72 -36.30
CA LEU A 89 18.38 -11.56 -35.00
C LEU A 89 18.29 -10.13 -34.47
N LYS A 90 18.36 -9.13 -35.37
CA LYS A 90 18.17 -7.72 -35.04
C LYS A 90 16.77 -7.43 -34.49
N GLN A 91 15.71 -7.85 -35.18
CA GLN A 91 14.33 -7.67 -34.70
C GLN A 91 14.11 -8.32 -33.33
N LYS A 92 14.76 -9.47 -33.11
CA LYS A 92 14.72 -10.16 -31.82
C LYS A 92 15.45 -9.36 -30.72
N ALA A 93 16.65 -8.86 -31.00
CA ALA A 93 17.44 -8.04 -30.10
C ALA A 93 16.79 -6.68 -29.77
N ASP A 94 16.16 -6.04 -30.76
CA ASP A 94 15.43 -4.78 -30.57
C ASP A 94 14.33 -4.90 -29.50
N SER A 95 13.76 -6.10 -29.32
CA SER A 95 12.73 -6.37 -28.33
C SER A 95 13.27 -6.35 -26.90
N ALA A 96 14.48 -6.87 -26.68
CA ALA A 96 15.21 -6.72 -25.42
C ALA A 96 15.62 -5.26 -25.18
N GLY A 97 16.09 -4.57 -26.23
CA GLY A 97 16.43 -3.14 -26.17
C GLY A 97 15.25 -2.26 -25.75
N ARG A 98 14.03 -2.56 -26.22
CA ARG A 98 12.80 -1.86 -25.79
C ARG A 98 12.52 -2.03 -24.29
N ILE A 99 12.74 -3.22 -23.74
CA ILE A 99 12.53 -3.49 -22.30
C ILE A 99 13.55 -2.72 -21.48
N LYS A 100 14.83 -2.82 -21.84
CA LYS A 100 15.90 -2.05 -21.21
C LYS A 100 15.58 -0.55 -21.22
N GLY A 101 15.21 -0.02 -22.39
CA GLY A 101 14.85 1.40 -22.53
C GLY A 101 13.65 1.81 -21.68
N LYS A 102 12.65 0.93 -21.47
CA LYS A 102 11.52 1.19 -20.57
C LYS A 102 11.95 1.28 -19.11
N ILE A 103 12.80 0.36 -18.66
CA ILE A 103 13.33 0.35 -17.29
C ILE A 103 14.20 1.59 -17.07
N ASP A 104 15.12 1.86 -17.98
CA ASP A 104 15.98 3.06 -17.96
C ASP A 104 15.13 4.34 -17.88
N CYS A 105 14.06 4.43 -18.66
CA CYS A 105 13.15 5.57 -18.67
C CYS A 105 12.44 5.76 -17.32
N ILE A 106 11.93 4.69 -16.70
CA ILE A 106 11.28 4.79 -15.38
C ILE A 106 12.29 5.26 -14.32
N ILE A 107 13.48 4.66 -14.29
CA ILE A 107 14.53 5.00 -13.32
C ILE A 107 14.92 6.47 -13.49
N GLN A 108 15.28 6.88 -14.70
CA GLN A 108 15.71 8.25 -14.99
C GLN A 108 14.60 9.26 -14.72
N LEU A 109 13.35 8.96 -15.09
CA LEU A 109 12.23 9.84 -14.83
C LEU A 109 12.04 10.04 -13.33
N TYR A 110 12.00 8.95 -12.54
CA TYR A 110 11.81 9.04 -11.10
C TYR A 110 12.94 9.82 -10.42
N GLU A 111 14.20 9.52 -10.75
CA GLU A 111 15.38 10.19 -10.18
C GLU A 111 15.46 11.67 -10.62
N SER A 112 15.07 12.01 -11.85
CA SER A 112 15.06 13.39 -12.35
C SER A 112 14.05 14.30 -11.63
N LEU A 113 13.04 13.70 -10.99
CA LEU A 113 12.03 14.42 -10.22
C LEU A 113 12.50 14.76 -8.80
N GLY A 114 13.76 14.44 -8.45
CA GLY A 114 14.39 14.86 -7.20
C GLY A 114 13.82 14.18 -5.96
N GLN A 115 13.19 13.01 -6.11
CA GLN A 115 12.76 12.20 -4.99
C GLN A 115 13.99 11.44 -4.45
N GLU A 116 14.44 11.78 -3.25
CA GLU A 116 15.49 11.05 -2.54
C GLU A 116 14.99 9.64 -2.13
N GLU A 117 15.90 8.70 -1.87
CA GLU A 117 15.54 7.40 -1.27
C GLU A 117 14.78 7.63 0.03
N GLN A 118 13.66 6.91 0.24
CA GLN A 118 12.79 7.20 1.35
C GLN A 118 13.46 6.75 2.66
N GLU A 119 13.50 7.66 3.63
CA GLU A 119 13.85 7.32 5.01
C GLU A 119 12.72 6.50 5.66
N ILE A 120 13.03 5.92 6.82
CA ILE A 120 12.05 5.28 7.71
C ILE A 120 10.86 6.23 7.92
N GLY A 121 9.64 5.72 7.73
CA GLY A 121 8.45 6.57 7.71
C GLY A 121 7.15 5.85 7.41
N LEU A 122 6.16 6.62 6.97
CA LEU A 122 4.82 6.19 6.65
C LEU A 122 4.42 6.65 5.25
N ASP A 123 3.66 5.81 4.58
CA ASP A 123 3.01 6.11 3.32
C ASP A 123 1.49 6.04 3.50
N ILE A 124 0.81 7.15 3.20
CA ILE A 124 -0.61 7.31 3.51
C ILE A 124 -1.37 7.54 2.22
N LYS A 125 -2.23 6.59 1.85
CA LYS A 125 -3.16 6.77 0.74
C LYS A 125 -4.35 7.60 1.20
N VAL A 126 -4.49 8.82 0.68
CA VAL A 126 -5.66 9.66 0.94
C VAL A 126 -6.83 9.18 0.08
N PRO A 127 -8.07 9.14 0.62
CA PRO A 127 -9.25 8.81 -0.15
C PRO A 127 -9.43 9.69 -1.39
N GLU A 128 -9.89 9.09 -2.48
CA GLU A 128 -10.23 9.81 -3.71
C GLU A 128 -11.46 10.70 -3.47
N THR A 129 -11.39 11.96 -3.92
CA THR A 129 -12.51 12.91 -3.87
C THR A 129 -12.29 13.99 -4.91
N ASP A 130 -13.39 14.45 -5.51
CA ASP A 130 -13.39 15.59 -6.44
C ASP A 130 -13.70 16.92 -5.72
N ASP A 131 -14.01 16.89 -4.41
CA ASP A 131 -14.29 18.07 -3.59
C ASP A 131 -13.08 18.47 -2.76
N ILE A 132 -12.52 19.66 -3.06
CA ILE A 132 -11.39 20.24 -2.33
C ILE A 132 -11.69 20.45 -0.83
N THR A 133 -12.94 20.71 -0.48
CA THR A 133 -13.37 20.88 0.91
C THR A 133 -13.31 19.56 1.66
N GLU A 134 -13.66 18.47 0.98
CA GLU A 134 -13.56 17.13 1.53
C GLU A 134 -12.11 16.68 1.65
N PHE A 135 -11.29 16.95 0.63
CA PHE A 135 -9.85 16.70 0.68
C PHE A 135 -9.20 17.42 1.87
N LYS A 136 -9.51 18.70 2.08
CA LYS A 136 -9.02 19.47 3.23
C LYS A 136 -9.40 18.80 4.55
N LYS A 137 -10.63 18.31 4.71
CA LYS A 137 -11.06 17.60 5.93
C LYS A 137 -10.23 16.34 6.18
N TYR A 138 -9.77 15.65 5.14
CA TYR A 138 -8.88 14.50 5.30
C TYR A 138 -7.53 14.91 5.88
N ILE A 139 -6.94 15.97 5.32
CA ILE A 139 -5.66 16.50 5.78
C ILE A 139 -5.77 17.06 7.20
N ASP A 140 -6.80 17.84 7.51
CA ASP A 140 -7.04 18.38 8.87
C ASP A 140 -7.26 17.26 9.89
N GLY A 141 -7.89 16.15 9.47
CA GLY A 141 -8.06 14.96 10.29
C GLY A 141 -6.73 14.28 10.63
N LEU A 142 -5.90 14.04 9.60
CA LEU A 142 -4.56 13.46 9.73
C LEU A 142 -3.63 14.35 10.56
N GLU A 143 -3.62 15.66 10.27
CA GLU A 143 -2.82 16.64 11.00
C GLU A 143 -3.16 16.60 12.49
N PHE A 144 -4.44 16.58 12.84
CA PHE A 144 -4.84 16.44 14.24
C PHE A 144 -4.31 15.14 14.86
N VAL A 145 -4.52 14.00 14.20
CA VAL A 145 -4.09 12.70 14.73
C VAL A 145 -2.57 12.70 14.97
N PHE A 146 -1.77 13.15 14.01
CA PHE A 146 -0.31 13.14 14.11
C PHE A 146 0.28 14.19 15.06
N THR A 147 -0.38 15.34 15.22
CA THR A 147 0.16 16.44 16.04
C THR A 147 -0.42 16.51 17.44
N LYS A 148 -1.59 15.91 17.68
CA LYS A 148 -2.31 16.01 18.97
C LYS A 148 -2.38 14.72 19.74
N CYS A 149 -2.17 13.56 19.11
CA CYS A 149 -2.14 12.29 19.83
C CYS A 149 -0.88 12.21 20.72
N PRO A 150 -1.04 12.06 22.06
CA PRO A 150 0.07 11.95 23.01
C PRO A 150 1.04 10.81 22.69
N PHE A 151 0.53 9.65 22.24
CA PHE A 151 1.36 8.48 21.91
C PHE A 151 2.35 8.70 20.77
N PHE A 152 2.16 9.77 19.98
CA PHE A 152 3.04 10.14 18.86
C PHE A 152 4.01 11.27 19.22
N GLN A 153 3.89 11.84 20.42
CA GLN A 153 4.79 12.90 20.88
C GLN A 153 6.03 12.26 21.51
N SER A 154 7.17 12.38 20.82
CA SER A 154 8.47 11.94 21.32
C SER A 154 9.48 13.08 21.24
N ASN A 155 10.38 13.15 22.21
CA ASN A 155 11.48 14.13 22.20
C ASN A 155 12.57 13.76 21.19
N ASP A 156 12.68 12.47 20.84
CA ASP A 156 13.78 11.92 20.04
C ASP A 156 13.37 11.58 18.60
N ALA A 157 12.07 11.67 18.29
CA ALA A 157 11.52 11.38 16.97
C ALA A 157 10.28 12.25 16.68
N SER A 158 10.15 12.71 15.43
CA SER A 158 9.00 13.50 14.97
C SER A 158 8.62 13.14 13.54
N LEU A 159 7.31 13.20 13.24
CA LEU A 159 6.81 13.02 11.88
C LEU A 159 7.01 14.31 11.06
N LYS A 160 7.48 14.16 9.82
CA LYS A 160 7.62 15.26 8.87
C LYS A 160 7.02 14.90 7.53
N PHE A 161 6.19 15.79 7.00
CA PHE A 161 5.78 15.71 5.60
C PHE A 161 7.01 15.85 4.70
N LYS A 162 7.20 14.90 3.79
CA LYS A 162 8.31 14.91 2.83
C LYS A 162 7.82 15.31 1.45
N SER A 163 6.91 14.54 0.89
CA SER A 163 6.43 14.73 -0.48
C SER A 163 5.09 14.04 -0.72
N VAL A 164 4.58 14.20 -1.93
CA VAL A 164 3.48 13.39 -2.48
C VAL A 164 4.10 12.54 -3.59
N ASP A 165 3.70 11.26 -3.68
CA ASP A 165 4.11 10.41 -4.80
C ASP A 165 3.52 10.93 -6.12
N ILE A 166 4.32 10.87 -7.19
CA ILE A 166 3.99 11.52 -8.45
C ILE A 166 2.77 10.85 -9.11
N GLY A 167 1.75 11.66 -9.39
CA GLY A 167 0.55 11.20 -10.08
C GLY A 167 -0.38 10.35 -9.22
N SER A 168 -0.27 10.42 -7.88
CA SER A 168 -1.11 9.65 -6.97
C SER A 168 -1.53 10.46 -5.73
N THR A 169 -2.40 9.89 -4.89
CA THR A 169 -2.89 10.51 -3.64
C THR A 169 -2.12 10.03 -2.40
N TRP A 170 -0.90 9.53 -2.60
CA TRP A 170 -0.07 9.01 -1.52
C TRP A 170 0.81 10.11 -0.92
N LEU A 171 0.63 10.36 0.38
CA LEU A 171 1.49 11.24 1.16
C LEU A 171 2.67 10.43 1.71
N ILE A 172 3.87 10.98 1.57
CA ILE A 172 5.10 10.40 2.08
C ILE A 172 5.48 11.18 3.34
N ILE A 173 5.45 10.50 4.48
CA ILE A 173 5.79 11.05 5.79
C ILE A 173 7.09 10.40 6.27
N GLY A 174 8.13 11.20 6.47
CA GLY A 174 9.39 10.72 7.05
C GLY A 174 9.39 10.85 8.57
N VAL A 175 10.20 10.03 9.24
CA VAL A 175 10.50 10.18 10.67
C VAL A 175 11.84 10.86 10.84
N ALA A 176 11.82 12.07 11.38
CA ALA A 176 13.04 12.76 11.78
C ALA A 176 13.40 12.37 13.22
N CYS A 177 14.49 11.62 13.38
CA CYS A 177 14.93 11.08 14.67
C CYS A 177 16.45 11.19 14.86
N ALA A 178 16.88 11.24 16.12
CA ALA A 178 18.30 11.23 16.47
C ALA A 178 18.96 9.85 16.26
N THR A 179 18.17 8.77 16.38
CA THR A 179 18.63 7.39 16.18
C THR A 179 17.55 6.56 15.48
N ILE A 180 17.96 5.52 14.75
CA ILE A 180 17.04 4.57 14.09
C ILE A 180 16.06 3.95 15.11
N ALA A 181 16.56 3.60 16.30
CA ALA A 181 15.74 3.02 17.36
C ALA A 181 14.60 3.95 17.81
N ALA A 182 14.87 5.25 17.98
CA ALA A 182 13.84 6.23 18.32
C ALA A 182 12.76 6.34 17.21
N GLY A 183 13.17 6.26 15.95
CA GLY A 183 12.24 6.23 14.82
C GLY A 183 11.36 4.98 14.81
N SER A 184 11.94 3.80 15.08
CA SER A 184 11.19 2.54 15.19
C SER A 184 10.19 2.54 16.35
N VAL A 185 10.54 3.14 17.51
CA VAL A 185 9.61 3.29 18.64
C VAL A 185 8.39 4.12 18.24
N LEU A 186 8.59 5.27 17.59
CA LEU A 186 7.49 6.11 17.12
C LEU A 186 6.59 5.35 16.13
N LEU A 187 7.19 4.63 15.17
CA LEU A 187 6.41 3.82 14.21
C LEU A 187 5.65 2.67 14.89
N ASN A 188 6.22 2.04 15.91
CA ASN A 188 5.54 1.01 16.69
C ASN A 188 4.32 1.58 17.43
N ASN A 189 4.46 2.77 18.03
CA ASN A 189 3.33 3.44 18.68
C ASN A 189 2.22 3.75 17.68
N ILE A 190 2.58 4.18 16.46
CA ILE A 190 1.61 4.44 15.39
C ILE A 190 0.92 3.16 14.93
N ALA A 191 1.66 2.06 14.75
CA ALA A 191 1.12 0.76 14.41
C ALA A 191 0.12 0.28 15.48
N ALA A 192 0.55 0.26 16.75
CA ALA A 192 -0.31 -0.13 17.87
C ALA A 192 -1.58 0.74 17.95
N PHE A 193 -1.46 2.05 17.74
CA PHE A 193 -2.61 2.94 17.71
C PHE A 193 -3.58 2.61 16.57
N ILE A 194 -3.08 2.33 15.36
CA ILE A 194 -3.90 1.94 14.20
C ILE A 194 -4.62 0.62 14.47
N ASP A 195 -3.93 -0.37 15.07
CA ASP A 195 -4.55 -1.65 15.44
C ASP A 195 -5.72 -1.45 16.40
N LYS A 196 -5.55 -0.62 17.42
CA LYS A 196 -6.63 -0.27 18.35
C LYS A 196 -7.74 0.52 17.69
N CYS A 197 -7.44 1.41 16.72
CA CYS A 197 -8.48 2.06 15.91
C CYS A 197 -9.34 1.04 15.17
N ILE A 198 -8.74 0.01 14.58
CA ILE A 198 -9.45 -1.05 13.85
C ILE A 198 -10.35 -1.85 14.80
N VAL A 199 -9.86 -2.18 15.99
CA VAL A 199 -10.64 -2.87 17.04
C VAL A 199 -11.83 -2.00 17.49
N ILE A 200 -11.61 -0.73 17.83
CA ILE A 200 -12.66 0.21 18.24
C ILE A 200 -13.71 0.36 17.14
N LYS A 201 -13.29 0.50 15.88
CA LYS A 201 -14.18 0.56 14.72
C LYS A 201 -15.10 -0.66 14.64
N SER A 202 -14.56 -1.87 14.82
CA SER A 202 -15.35 -3.11 14.85
C SER A 202 -16.39 -3.12 15.98
N HIS A 203 -15.98 -2.71 17.19
CA HIS A 203 -16.89 -2.59 18.33
C HIS A 203 -17.98 -1.54 18.09
N LYS A 204 -17.64 -0.42 17.45
CA LYS A 204 -18.61 0.62 17.10
C LYS A 204 -19.65 0.12 16.09
N GLN A 205 -19.22 -0.65 15.09
CA GLN A 205 -20.17 -1.26 14.15
C GLN A 205 -21.14 -2.21 14.86
N THR A 206 -20.62 -3.02 15.79
CA THR A 206 -21.45 -3.92 16.61
C THR A 206 -22.44 -3.13 17.47
N TYR A 207 -21.98 -2.06 18.13
CA TYR A 207 -22.80 -1.12 18.89
C TYR A 207 -23.94 -0.53 18.03
N LEU A 208 -23.62 -0.03 16.84
CA LEU A 208 -24.60 0.56 15.92
C LEU A 208 -25.66 -0.45 15.48
N MET A 209 -25.25 -1.70 15.21
CA MET A 209 -26.19 -2.78 14.86
C MET A 209 -27.12 -3.11 16.03
N GLN A 210 -26.57 -3.28 17.24
CA GLN A 210 -27.36 -3.56 18.44
C GLN A 210 -28.37 -2.45 18.71
N ARG A 211 -27.93 -1.19 18.62
CA ARG A 211 -28.80 -0.01 18.78
C ARG A 211 -29.95 -0.01 17.78
N GLN A 212 -29.69 -0.22 16.49
CA GLN A 212 -30.75 -0.28 15.48
C GLN A 212 -31.74 -1.43 15.72
N GLN A 213 -31.27 -2.59 16.17
CA GLN A 213 -32.14 -3.72 16.52
C GLN A 213 -33.04 -3.40 17.71
N ILE A 214 -32.52 -2.71 18.73
CA ILE A 214 -33.30 -2.28 19.90
C ILE A 214 -34.36 -1.26 19.48
N GLU A 215 -33.98 -0.26 18.69
CA GLU A 215 -34.89 0.78 18.17
C GLU A 215 -36.07 0.16 17.41
N LYS A 216 -35.80 -0.84 16.55
CA LYS A 216 -36.80 -1.55 15.75
C LYS A 216 -37.61 -2.62 16.52
N SER A 217 -37.23 -2.92 17.76
CA SER A 217 -37.91 -3.98 18.53
C SER A 217 -39.28 -3.54 19.08
N ASN A 218 -40.20 -4.48 19.27
CA ASN A 218 -41.52 -4.23 19.89
C ASN A 218 -41.45 -4.19 21.43
N ARG A 219 -40.41 -3.56 21.98
CA ARG A 219 -40.24 -3.35 23.43
C ARG A 219 -40.82 -1.99 23.85
N ASP A 220 -41.16 -1.84 25.11
CA ASP A 220 -41.57 -0.55 25.65
C ASP A 220 -40.42 0.47 25.58
N GLN A 221 -40.77 1.75 25.47
CA GLN A 221 -39.81 2.83 25.23
C GLN A 221 -38.79 2.97 26.36
N LYS A 222 -39.22 2.79 27.62
CA LYS A 222 -38.34 2.91 28.79
C LYS A 222 -37.29 1.80 28.81
N MET A 223 -37.69 0.57 28.50
CA MET A 223 -36.75 -0.55 28.40
C MET A 223 -35.79 -0.39 27.22
N LYS A 224 -36.23 0.19 26.09
CA LYS A 224 -35.31 0.52 24.98
C LYS A 224 -34.21 1.50 25.41
N GLU A 225 -34.59 2.58 26.11
CA GLU A 225 -33.66 3.60 26.59
C GLU A 225 -32.62 3.02 27.57
N GLU A 226 -33.06 2.15 28.49
CA GLU A 226 -32.16 1.47 29.43
C GLU A 226 -31.16 0.54 28.73
N ILE A 227 -31.61 -0.24 27.73
CA ILE A 227 -30.72 -1.13 26.98
C ILE A 227 -29.75 -0.32 26.09
N ILE A 228 -30.21 0.74 25.43
CA ILE A 228 -29.33 1.62 24.64
C ILE A 228 -28.23 2.20 25.51
N LYS A 229 -28.57 2.67 26.72
CA LYS A 229 -27.58 3.20 27.66
C LYS A 229 -26.52 2.16 28.04
N TYR A 230 -26.92 0.92 28.32
CA TYR A 230 -25.98 -0.17 28.61
C TYR A 230 -25.05 -0.48 27.43
N VAL A 231 -25.59 -0.48 26.21
CA VAL A 231 -24.84 -0.71 24.98
C VAL A 231 -23.85 0.44 24.71
N GLU A 232 -24.22 1.69 25.01
CA GLU A 232 -23.32 2.85 24.98
C GLU A 232 -22.19 2.75 26.02
N GLU A 233 -22.51 2.36 27.25
CA GLU A 233 -21.51 2.15 28.31
C GLU A 233 -20.51 1.05 27.92
N THR A 234 -20.98 -0.04 27.32
CA THR A 234 -20.12 -1.13 26.83
C THR A 234 -19.15 -0.67 25.74
N TYR A 235 -19.61 0.18 24.82
CA TYR A 235 -18.74 0.76 23.80
C TYR A 235 -17.68 1.67 24.42
N LYS A 236 -18.06 2.50 25.40
CA LYS A 236 -17.10 3.36 26.12
C LYS A 236 -16.02 2.54 26.82
N ILE A 237 -16.39 1.49 27.55
CA ILE A 237 -15.42 0.58 28.18
C ILE A 237 -14.46 -0.03 27.15
N SER A 238 -14.95 -0.33 25.94
CA SER A 238 -14.10 -0.87 24.87
C SER A 238 -13.06 0.15 24.40
N VAL A 239 -13.41 1.44 24.33
CA VAL A 239 -12.46 2.53 24.05
C VAL A 239 -11.48 2.70 25.21
N GLU A 240 -11.95 2.64 26.45
CA GLU A 240 -11.11 2.76 27.64
C GLU A 240 -10.06 1.64 27.70
N ASN A 241 -10.46 0.39 27.51
CA ASN A 241 -9.56 -0.75 27.45
C ASN A 241 -8.52 -0.60 26.32
N ALA A 242 -8.93 -0.07 25.17
CA ALA A 242 -8.01 0.16 24.06
C ALA A 242 -6.96 1.24 24.38
N ILE A 243 -7.31 2.25 25.18
CA ILE A 243 -6.36 3.26 25.69
C ILE A 243 -5.41 2.62 26.68
N GLU A 244 -5.91 1.85 27.66
CA GLU A 244 -5.09 1.18 28.67
C GLU A 244 -4.07 0.21 28.01
N ASP A 245 -4.53 -0.57 27.02
CA ASP A 245 -3.66 -1.43 26.23
C ASP A 245 -2.55 -0.65 25.49
N LEU A 246 -2.85 0.56 24.99
CA LEU A 246 -1.84 1.43 24.37
C LEU A 246 -0.84 1.96 25.39
N GLU A 247 -1.29 2.34 26.58
CA GLU A 247 -0.40 2.80 27.65
C GLU A 247 0.58 1.69 28.07
N GLU A 248 0.12 0.44 28.12
CA GLU A 248 0.96 -0.74 28.36
C GLU A 248 1.92 -1.00 27.19
N THR A 249 1.41 -1.02 25.95
CA THR A 249 2.19 -1.38 24.75
C THR A 249 3.26 -0.34 24.42
N THR A 250 2.94 0.95 24.57
CA THR A 250 3.84 2.05 24.23
C THR A 250 4.73 2.47 25.40
N GLY A 251 4.40 2.06 26.63
CA GLY A 251 5.04 2.52 27.86
C GLY A 251 4.78 4.00 28.19
N TYR A 252 3.88 4.66 27.47
CA TYR A 252 3.48 6.05 27.71
C TYR A 252 2.22 6.09 28.59
N GLN A 253 2.27 6.85 29.68
CA GLN A 253 1.14 7.00 30.61
C GLN A 253 0.54 8.39 30.44
N LEU A 254 -0.76 8.46 30.18
CA LEU A 254 -1.50 9.71 30.03
C LEU A 254 -1.53 10.46 31.36
N GLN A 255 -1.24 11.76 31.31
CA GLN A 255 -1.06 12.57 32.53
C GLN A 255 -2.38 13.10 33.10
N ASP A 256 -3.36 13.38 32.23
CA ASP A 256 -4.61 14.01 32.62
C ASP A 256 -5.77 13.68 31.66
N GLY A 257 -6.96 14.19 32.00
CA GLY A 257 -8.17 14.01 31.18
C GLY A 257 -8.15 14.76 29.85
N ASP A 258 -7.29 15.76 29.69
CA ASP A 258 -7.11 16.48 28.42
C ASP A 258 -6.28 15.65 27.43
N GLU A 259 -5.20 15.00 27.89
CA GLU A 259 -4.46 14.02 27.09
C GLU A 259 -5.36 12.87 26.65
N ARG A 260 -6.16 12.34 27.58
CA ARG A 260 -7.13 11.28 27.28
C ARG A 260 -8.16 11.73 26.26
N GLY A 261 -8.73 12.93 26.42
CA GLY A 261 -9.67 13.50 25.46
C GLY A 261 -9.07 13.67 24.06
N ARG A 262 -7.77 14.01 23.96
CA ARG A 262 -7.07 14.06 22.66
C ARG A 262 -6.90 12.69 22.03
N VAL A 263 -6.62 11.66 22.81
CA VAL A 263 -6.54 10.26 22.32
C VAL A 263 -7.89 9.83 21.77
N GLU A 264 -8.97 10.03 22.53
CA GLU A 264 -10.34 9.68 22.10
C GLU A 264 -10.73 10.39 20.80
N GLN A 265 -10.44 11.69 20.68
CA GLN A 265 -10.68 12.44 19.45
C GLN A 265 -9.80 11.96 18.29
N SER A 266 -8.58 11.52 18.57
CA SER A 266 -7.68 10.96 17.56
C SER A 266 -8.23 9.64 17.04
N PHE A 267 -8.76 8.78 17.92
CA PHE A 267 -9.45 7.55 17.53
C PHE A 267 -10.63 7.86 16.61
N GLU A 268 -11.54 8.75 17.02
CA GLU A 268 -12.72 9.08 16.22
C GLU A 268 -12.37 9.65 14.83
N ARG A 269 -11.33 10.49 14.76
CA ARG A 269 -10.91 11.08 13.49
C ARG A 269 -10.27 10.04 12.59
N LEU A 270 -9.35 9.23 13.11
CA LEU A 270 -8.69 8.21 12.29
C LEU A 270 -9.69 7.16 11.83
N GLU A 271 -10.62 6.73 12.70
CA GLU A 271 -11.72 5.83 12.35
C GLU A 271 -12.53 6.34 11.15
N LYS A 272 -12.95 7.61 11.17
CA LYS A 272 -13.69 8.24 10.07
C LYS A 272 -12.88 8.29 8.77
N LEU A 273 -11.57 8.48 8.86
CA LEU A 273 -10.68 8.49 7.69
C LEU A 273 -10.54 7.07 7.11
N LEU A 274 -10.34 6.07 7.97
CA LEU A 274 -10.27 4.65 7.60
C LEU A 274 -11.60 4.17 6.98
N ASP A 275 -12.75 4.63 7.48
CA ASP A 275 -14.07 4.36 6.89
C ASP A 275 -14.21 4.90 5.47
N LYS A 276 -13.57 6.03 5.19
CA LYS A 276 -13.55 6.64 3.86
C LYS A 276 -12.50 6.01 2.92
N GLY A 277 -11.79 4.98 3.36
CA GLY A 277 -10.81 4.26 2.56
C GLY A 277 -9.40 4.81 2.65
N MET A 278 -9.07 5.58 3.69
CA MET A 278 -7.69 5.93 3.98
C MET A 278 -6.90 4.67 4.32
N GLN A 279 -5.67 4.60 3.84
CA GLN A 279 -4.77 3.48 4.13
C GLN A 279 -3.44 4.02 4.63
N ILE A 280 -2.87 3.40 5.65
CA ILE A 280 -1.58 3.77 6.23
C ILE A 280 -0.67 2.56 6.16
N TYR A 281 0.50 2.74 5.56
CA TYR A 281 1.54 1.75 5.44
C TYR A 281 2.85 2.34 5.94
N THR A 282 3.86 1.49 6.14
CA THR A 282 5.24 1.95 6.29
C THR A 282 5.78 2.49 4.97
N SER A 283 6.81 3.34 5.05
CA SER A 283 7.58 3.74 3.86
C SER A 283 8.00 2.50 3.09
N ILE A 284 7.95 2.52 1.76
CA ILE A 284 8.36 1.38 0.93
C ILE A 284 9.79 0.95 1.33
N ASP A 285 10.68 1.90 1.66
CA ASP A 285 12.10 1.66 2.01
C ASP A 285 12.32 1.16 3.43
N SER A 286 11.26 1.02 4.22
CA SER A 286 11.39 0.62 5.62
C SER A 286 12.00 -0.78 5.73
N PRO A 287 12.83 -1.03 6.77
CA PRO A 287 13.35 -2.36 7.06
C PRO A 287 12.23 -3.40 7.21
N PRO A 288 12.47 -4.69 6.89
CA PRO A 288 11.47 -5.76 6.99
C PRO A 288 10.79 -5.82 8.36
N GLU A 289 11.55 -5.61 9.44
CA GLU A 289 11.05 -5.61 10.82
C GLU A 289 10.03 -4.50 11.05
N THR A 290 10.23 -3.33 10.43
CA THR A 290 9.29 -2.20 10.52
C THR A 290 8.06 -2.46 9.65
N LYS A 291 8.23 -3.08 8.47
CA LYS A 291 7.12 -3.47 7.60
C LYS A 291 6.18 -4.47 8.27
N ALA A 292 6.73 -5.42 9.03
CA ALA A 292 5.97 -6.41 9.78
C ALA A 292 4.98 -5.79 10.77
N LEU A 293 5.30 -4.59 11.32
CA LEU A 293 4.40 -3.87 12.25
C LEU A 293 3.11 -3.40 11.59
N PHE A 294 3.10 -3.25 10.26
CA PHE A 294 1.95 -2.77 9.48
C PHE A 294 1.46 -3.84 8.50
N GLU A 295 1.86 -5.10 8.69
CA GLU A 295 1.27 -6.20 7.94
C GLU A 295 -0.26 -6.16 8.14
N PRO A 296 -1.04 -6.29 7.06
CA PRO A 296 -2.49 -6.22 7.18
C PRO A 296 -2.92 -7.28 8.20
N LEU A 297 -3.59 -6.87 9.28
CA LEU A 297 -4.46 -7.77 10.02
C LEU A 297 -5.34 -8.45 8.99
N GLU A 298 -5.04 -9.70 8.65
CA GLU A 298 -5.70 -10.45 7.58
C GLU A 298 -7.20 -10.23 7.71
N MET A 299 -7.80 -9.77 6.62
CA MET A 299 -9.18 -9.30 6.56
C MET A 299 -10.18 -10.38 6.96
N HIS A 300 -10.45 -10.52 8.26
CA HIS A 300 -11.69 -11.11 8.75
C HIS A 300 -12.90 -10.17 8.56
N TYR A 301 -12.64 -8.90 8.23
CA TYR A 301 -13.63 -7.80 8.30
C TYR A 301 -14.38 -7.48 7.00
N LEU A 302 -13.92 -7.98 5.83
CA LEU A 302 -14.71 -7.88 4.59
C LEU A 302 -16.08 -8.60 4.73
N SER A 303 -16.15 -9.63 5.56
CA SER A 303 -17.38 -10.39 5.80
C SER A 303 -18.50 -9.57 6.47
N ILE A 304 -18.15 -8.57 7.30
CA ILE A 304 -19.12 -7.78 8.06
C ILE A 304 -19.74 -6.68 7.18
N ALA A 305 -18.93 -6.01 6.35
CA ALA A 305 -19.41 -5.01 5.38
C ALA A 305 -20.31 -5.63 4.30
N GLU A 306 -20.02 -6.86 3.87
CA GLU A 306 -20.90 -7.62 2.98
C GLU A 306 -22.20 -8.07 3.68
N GLY A 307 -22.14 -8.39 4.97
CA GLY A 307 -23.32 -8.61 5.81
C GLY A 307 -24.23 -7.38 5.86
N LEU A 308 -23.67 -6.18 5.99
CA LEU A 308 -24.41 -4.91 6.00
C LEU A 308 -25.17 -4.65 4.68
N LYS A 309 -24.51 -4.86 3.53
CA LYS A 309 -25.18 -4.74 2.21
C LYS A 309 -26.33 -5.75 2.03
N ARG A 310 -26.28 -6.91 2.69
CA ARG A 310 -27.37 -7.91 2.66
C ARG A 310 -28.54 -7.53 3.55
N ILE A 311 -28.29 -6.83 4.65
CA ILE A 311 -29.33 -6.34 5.57
C ILE A 311 -30.05 -5.11 4.98
N GLU A 312 -29.32 -4.22 4.30
CA GLU A 312 -29.91 -3.06 3.60
C GLU A 312 -30.75 -3.45 2.38
N LYS A 313 -30.47 -4.59 1.74
CA LYS A 313 -31.22 -5.09 0.57
C LYS A 313 -32.50 -5.86 0.90
N LYS A 314 -32.93 -5.92 2.16
CA LYS A 314 -34.27 -6.44 2.51
C LYS A 314 -35.16 -5.35 3.10
N PRO A 315 -35.92 -4.68 2.23
CA PRO A 315 -37.34 -4.46 2.46
C PRO A 315 -38.19 -4.97 1.27
N ASP A 316 -39.37 -5.52 1.59
CA ASP A 316 -40.41 -6.06 0.70
C ASP A 316 -40.13 -7.37 -0.05
N ASP A 317 -40.29 -8.49 0.65
CA ASP A 317 -41.17 -9.57 0.16
C ASP A 317 -42.21 -9.80 1.26
N GLY A 318 -43.16 -8.87 1.32
CA GLY A 318 -44.41 -9.07 2.03
C GLY A 318 -45.30 -10.03 1.22
N ASP A 319 -45.70 -11.10 1.90
CA ASP A 319 -46.96 -11.82 1.74
C ASP A 319 -47.80 -11.46 0.50
N LYS A 320 -47.79 -12.38 -0.48
CA LYS A 320 -48.99 -12.68 -1.25
C LYS A 320 -49.21 -14.19 -1.21
N GLU A 321 -50.34 -14.52 -0.60
CA GLU A 321 -51.17 -15.74 -0.66
C GLU A 321 -50.67 -16.91 -1.53
#